data_AF-A0A1J3CMC1-F1
#
_entry.id   AF-A0A1J3CMC1-F1
#
_cell.length_a   1.000
_cell.length_b   1.000
_cell.length_c   1.000
_cell.angle_alpha   90.00
_cell.angle_beta   90.00
_cell.angle_gamma   90.00
#
_symmetry.space_group_name_H-M   'P 1'
#
loop_
_entity.id
_entity.type
_entity.pdbx_description
1 polymer ?
#
loop_
_entity_poly.entity_id
_entity_poly.type
_entity_poly.pdbx_seq_one_letter_code
_entity_poly.pdbx_strand_id
1 'polypeptide(L)' 'MDEPTAMDMWRALEEEYQAKSLPNRIYLKQQFASFRMDESKDLEQNLDIFLKLIADLASLKITISDEDQAIQLLTSLPQ' A
#
# COMPACT_ATOMS: atom_id res chain seq x y z
N MET A 1 26.75 27.38 13.22
CA MET A 1 25.89 26.67 12.27
C MET A 1 25.36 25.48 13.03
N ASP A 2 24.07 25.47 13.33
CA ASP A 2 23.48 24.30 13.99
C ASP A 2 23.54 23.14 13.01
N GLU A 3 24.19 22.05 13.42
CA GLU A 3 24.25 20.84 12.61
C GLU A 3 22.85 20.20 12.60
N PRO A 4 22.34 19.78 11.43
CA PRO A 4 21.04 19.16 11.34
C PRO A 4 21.01 17.87 12.15
N THR A 5 19.97 17.70 12.97
CA THR A 5 19.84 16.50 13.80
C THR A 5 19.45 15.30 12.95
N ALA A 6 19.64 14.09 13.49
CA ALA A 6 19.16 12.87 12.83
C ALA A 6 17.65 12.90 12.53
N MET A 7 16.86 13.59 13.38
CA MET A 7 15.42 13.78 13.16
C MET A 7 15.13 14.74 12.01
N ASP A 8 15.94 15.79 11.82
CA ASP A 8 15.78 16.74 10.72
C ASP A 8 16.12 16.07 9.38
N MET A 9 17.18 15.26 9.35
CA MET A 9 17.54 14.47 8.16
C MET A 9 16.46 13.42 7.82
N TRP A 10 15.91 12.73 8.83
CA TRP A 10 14.81 11.78 8.64
C TRP A 10 13.56 12.46 8.07
N ARG A 11 13.20 13.64 8.57
CA ARG A 11 12.04 14.40 8.08
C ARG A 11 12.24 14.90 6.65
N ALA A 12 13.43 15.35 6.29
CA ALA A 12 13.74 15.75 4.91
C ALA A 12 13.63 14.57 3.93
N LEU A 13 14.12 13.39 4.32
CA LEU A 13 13.90 12.16 3.55
C LEU A 13 12.42 11.79 3.46
N GLU A 14 11.68 11.96 4.55
CA GLU A 14 10.25 11.72 4.59
C GLU A 14 9.49 12.67 3.64
N GLU A 15 9.83 13.96 3.59
CA GLU A 15 9.23 14.92 2.67
C GLU A 15 9.57 14.66 1.20
N GLU A 16 10.83 14.34 0.90
CA GLU A 16 11.32 14.17 -0.47
C GLU A 16 10.98 12.78 -1.04
N TYR A 17 11.00 11.74 -0.22
CA TYR A 17 10.94 10.35 -0.67
C TYR A 17 9.77 9.54 -0.11
N GLN A 18 8.99 10.01 0.88
CA GLN A 18 7.73 9.30 1.10
C GLN A 18 6.85 9.47 -0.13
N ALA A 19 6.35 8.32 -0.56
CA ALA A 19 5.34 8.12 -1.57
C ALA A 19 3.96 8.77 -1.26
N LYS A 20 3.90 9.87 -0.50
CA LYS A 20 2.70 10.67 -0.21
C LYS A 20 2.21 11.49 -1.41
N SER A 21 2.89 11.43 -2.56
CA SER A 21 2.46 12.12 -3.76
C SER A 21 1.05 11.67 -4.18
N LEU A 22 0.25 12.63 -4.66
CA LEU A 22 -1.11 12.36 -5.17
C LEU A 22 -1.13 11.23 -6.24
N PRO A 23 -0.15 11.15 -7.16
CA PRO A 23 -0.03 10.03 -8.09
C PRO A 23 0.11 8.66 -7.41
N ASN A 24 0.91 8.54 -6.35
CA ASN A 24 1.09 7.27 -5.64
C ASN A 24 -0.18 6.84 -4.91
N ARG A 25 -0.93 7.79 -4.34
CA ARG A 25 -2.23 7.51 -3.71
C ARG A 25 -3.25 6.99 -4.73
N ILE A 26 -3.31 7.60 -5.92
CA ILE A 26 -4.20 7.17 -7.00
C ILE A 26 -3.78 5.78 -7.51
N TYR A 27 -2.48 5.57 -7.71
CA TYR A 27 -1.93 4.31 -8.18
C TYR A 27 -2.26 3.15 -7.22
N LEU A 28 -2.02 3.30 -5.92
CA LEU A 28 -2.30 2.25 -4.94
C LEU A 28 -3.80 1.95 -4.83
N LYS A 29 -4.67 2.97 -4.91
CA LYS A 29 -6.12 2.77 -4.95
C LYS A 29 -6.55 2.00 -6.20
N GLN A 30 -5.95 2.30 -7.34
CA GLN A 30 -6.20 1.56 -8.58
C GLN A 30 -5.74 0.10 -8.45
N GLN A 31 -4.53 -0.14 -7.92
CA GLN A 31 -4.02 -1.49 -7.68
C GLN A 31 -4.96 -2.30 -6.76
N PHE A 32 -5.48 -1.67 -5.70
CA PHE A 32 -6.43 -2.33 -4.80
C PHE A 32 -7.72 -2.70 -5.53
N ALA A 33 -8.35 -1.75 -6.23
CA ALA A 33 -9.60 -2.00 -6.94
C ALA A 33 -9.45 -3.04 -8.08
N SER A 34 -8.27 -3.11 -8.71
CA SER A 34 -7.98 -4.08 -9.77
C SER A 34 -7.30 -5.36 -9.27
N PHE A 35 -7.20 -5.57 -7.96
CA PHE A 35 -6.48 -6.72 -7.42
C PHE A 35 -7.12 -8.04 -7.88
N ARG A 36 -6.28 -8.93 -8.40
CA ARG A 36 -6.61 -10.30 -8.83
C ARG A 36 -5.53 -11.23 -8.32
N MET A 37 -5.94 -12.40 -7.84
CA MET A 37 -5.00 -13.46 -7.49
C MET A 37 -4.34 -13.98 -8.76
N ASP A 38 -3.04 -14.18 -8.67
CA ASP A 38 -2.23 -14.77 -9.72
C ASP A 38 -2.25 -16.29 -9.57
N GLU A 39 -2.80 -16.99 -10.56
CA GLU A 39 -2.88 -18.46 -10.59
C GLU A 39 -1.51 -19.15 -10.57
N SER A 40 -0.44 -18.44 -10.93
CA SER A 40 0.93 -18.97 -10.87
C SER A 40 1.53 -18.95 -9.45
N LYS A 41 0.90 -18.22 -8.52
CA LYS A 41 1.31 -18.11 -7.12
C LYS A 41 0.41 -18.93 -6.22
N ASP A 42 0.97 -19.41 -5.11
CA ASP A 42 0.14 -20.05 -4.09
C ASP A 42 -0.76 -19.01 -3.36
N LEU A 43 -1.69 -19.51 -2.56
CA LEU A 43 -2.63 -18.66 -1.84
C LEU A 43 -1.92 -17.73 -0.85
N GLU A 44 -0.91 -18.23 -0.14
CA GLU A 44 -0.18 -17.47 0.88
C GLU A 44 0.56 -16.28 0.25
N GLN A 45 1.25 -16.52 -0.88
CA GLN A 45 1.91 -15.50 -1.67
C GLN A 45 0.93 -14.44 -2.19
N ASN A 46 -0.25 -14.84 -2.64
CA ASN A 46 -1.29 -13.90 -3.07
C ASN A 46 -1.80 -13.05 -1.89
N LEU A 47 -2.01 -13.67 -0.73
CA LEU A 47 -2.42 -12.98 0.49
C LEU A 47 -1.35 -12.00 1.00
N ASP A 48 -0.08 -12.37 0.94
CA ASP A 48 1.03 -11.50 1.31
C ASP A 48 1.07 -10.24 0.44
N ILE A 49 0.86 -10.39 -0.88
CA ILE A 49 0.79 -9.25 -1.80
C ILE A 49 -0.41 -8.35 -1.45
N PHE A 50 -1.56 -8.95 -1.17
CA PHE A 50 -2.75 -8.19 -0.79
C PHE A 50 -2.56 -7.42 0.52
N LEU A 51 -2.06 -8.08 1.57
CA LEU A 51 -1.83 -7.47 2.88
C LEU A 51 -0.75 -6.38 2.82
N LYS A 52 0.28 -6.57 1.99
CA LYS A 52 1.27 -5.53 1.71
C LYS A 52 0.63 -4.31 1.06
N LEU A 53 -0.26 -4.50 0.09
CA LEU A 53 -0.99 -3.40 -0.56
C LEU A 53 -1.86 -2.62 0.44
N ILE A 54 -2.52 -3.32 1.38
CA ILE A 54 -3.26 -2.67 2.48
C ILE A 54 -2.31 -1.87 3.39
N ALA A 55 -1.17 -2.43 3.77
CA ALA A 55 -0.17 -1.75 4.59
C ALA A 55 0.41 -0.50 3.88
N ASP A 56 0.67 -0.58 2.58
CA ASP A 56 1.14 0.54 1.77
C ASP A 56 0.09 1.66 1.70
N LEU A 57 -1.19 1.33 1.53
CA LEU A 57 -2.30 2.30 1.60
C LEU A 57 -2.41 2.94 2.99
N ALA A 58 -2.30 2.15 4.06
CA ALA A 58 -2.35 2.63 5.44
C ALA A 58 -1.19 3.60 5.74
N SER A 59 0.00 3.35 5.20
CA SER A 59 1.16 4.26 5.30
C SER A 59 0.87 5.65 4.73
N LEU A 60 -0.03 5.75 3.75
CA LEU A 60 -0.49 7.00 3.14
C LEU A 60 -1.75 7.58 3.81
N LYS A 61 -2.11 7.08 5.00
CA LYS A 61 -3.34 7.42 5.74
C LYS A 61 -4.62 7.13 4.95
N ILE A 62 -4.59 6.13 4.07
CA ILE A 62 -5.76 5.61 3.37
C ILE A 62 -6.13 4.29 4.03
N THR A 63 -7.14 4.32 4.89
CA THR A 63 -7.68 3.13 5.54
C THR A 63 -8.82 2.55 4.71
N ILE A 64 -8.74 1.27 4.39
CA ILE A 64 -9.82 0.50 3.77
C ILE A 64 -10.53 -0.28 4.88
N SER A 65 -11.87 -0.29 4.89
CA SER A 65 -12.62 -1.02 5.91
C SER A 65 -12.39 -2.53 5.78
N ASP A 66 -12.50 -3.28 6.87
CA ASP A 66 -12.36 -4.74 6.84
C ASP A 66 -13.39 -5.39 5.91
N GLU A 67 -14.59 -4.80 5.81
CA GLU A 67 -15.65 -5.22 4.88
C GLU A 67 -15.21 -5.03 3.41
N ASP A 68 -14.70 -3.85 3.05
CA ASP A 68 -14.22 -3.57 1.69
C ASP A 68 -13.00 -4.44 1.33
N GLN A 69 -12.11 -4.70 2.30
CA GLN A 69 -10.99 -5.64 2.13
C GLN A 69 -11.49 -7.05 1.84
N ALA A 70 -12.48 -7.53 2.61
CA ALA A 70 -13.07 -8.85 2.40
C ALA A 70 -13.78 -8.96 1.04
N ILE A 71 -14.54 -7.93 0.63
CA ILE A 71 -15.18 -7.87 -0.69
C ILE A 71 -14.14 -7.93 -1.80
N GLN A 72 -13.08 -7.12 -1.72
CA GLN A 72 -12.03 -7.12 -2.73
C GLN A 72 -11.33 -8.49 -2.81
N LEU A 73 -11.03 -9.10 -1.66
CA LEU A 73 -10.37 -10.40 -1.62
C LEU A 73 -11.23 -11.51 -2.24
N LEU A 74 -12.52 -11.58 -1.87
CA LEU A 74 -13.46 -12.57 -2.42
C LEU A 74 -13.69 -12.39 -3.92
N THR A 75 -13.72 -11.16 -4.41
CA THR A 75 -13.88 -10.90 -5.84
C THR A 75 -12.61 -11.16 -6.64
N SER A 76 -11.44 -11.22 -5.98
CA SER A 76 -10.12 -11.40 -6.62
C SER A 76 -9.72 -12.85 -6.90
N LEU A 77 -10.50 -13.82 -6.42
CA LEU A 77 -10.21 -15.24 -6.58
C LEU A 77 -10.10 -15.64 -8.07
N PRO A 78 -9.20 -16.59 -8.41
CA PRO A 78 -9.10 -17.10 -9.78
C PRO A 78 -10.35 -17.89 -10.17
N GLN A 79 -10.60 -18.02 -11.48
CA GLN A 79 -11.78 -18.72 -12.02
C GLN A 79 -11.56 -20.23 -12.15
#